data_AF-A0A924IZH6-F1
#
_entry.id   AF-A0A924IZH6-F1
#
_cell.length_a   1.000
_cell.length_b   1.000
_cell.length_c   1.000
_cell.angle_alpha   90.00
_cell.angle_beta   90.00
_cell.angle_gamma   90.00
#
_symmetry.space_group_name_H-M   'P 1'
#
loop_
_entity.id
_entity.type
_entity.pdbx_description
1 polymer ?
#
loop_
_entity_poly.entity_id
_entity_poly.type
_entity_poly.pdbx_seq_one_letter_code
_entity_poly.pdbx_strand_id
1 'polypeptide(L)' 'MYGSWVRVPTESQSPANAGLFYFITFVYILYSPKLNKYYVGECSNLERRIYEHTIGHSAFRSTGVPWELKYAEQLFL' A
#
# COMPACT_ATOMS: atom_id res chain seq x y z
N MET A 1 -22.74 35.46 -1.29
CA MET A 1 -23.31 34.62 -0.22
C MET A 1 -22.17 33.76 0.30
N TYR A 2 -21.56 34.16 1.41
CA TYR A 2 -20.29 33.60 1.90
C TYR A 2 -20.50 32.20 2.50
N GLY A 3 -19.70 31.24 2.06
CA GLY A 3 -19.69 29.87 2.58
C GLY A 3 -19.22 29.81 4.04
N SER A 4 -19.88 28.96 4.81
CA SER A 4 -19.53 28.62 6.19
C SER A 4 -18.17 27.93 6.24
N TRP A 5 -17.18 28.57 6.86
CA TRP A 5 -15.85 28.00 7.17
C TRP A 5 -15.87 27.22 8.50
N VAL A 6 -16.89 26.38 8.71
CA VAL A 6 -16.94 25.53 9.90
C VAL A 6 -16.55 24.11 9.49
N ARG A 7 -15.27 23.75 9.70
CA ARG A 7 -14.90 22.34 9.77
C ARG A 7 -15.47 21.79 11.07
N VAL A 8 -16.50 20.96 10.99
CA VAL A 8 -16.91 20.12 12.12
C VAL A 8 -15.85 19.04 12.26
N PRO A 9 -15.18 18.86 13.40
CA PRO A 9 -14.38 17.67 13.64
C PRO A 9 -15.37 16.49 13.67
N THR A 10 -15.32 15.59 12.69
CA THR A 10 -16.01 14.31 12.78
C THR A 10 -15.32 13.50 13.86
N GLU A 11 -15.88 13.63 15.06
CA GLU A 11 -16.02 12.64 16.12
C GLU A 11 -14.75 11.99 16.68
N SER A 12 -14.70 12.00 18.02
CA SER A 12 -13.61 11.54 18.86
C SER A 12 -13.21 10.10 18.60
N GLN A 13 -11.91 9.87 18.42
CA GLN A 13 -11.27 8.58 18.59
C GLN A 13 -11.64 8.04 19.99
N SER A 14 -12.56 7.08 20.04
CA SER A 14 -12.83 6.31 21.27
C SER A 14 -11.65 5.38 21.52
N PRO A 15 -10.89 5.51 22.63
CA PRO A 15 -9.83 4.57 22.94
C PRO A 15 -10.44 3.39 23.69
N ALA A 16 -11.23 2.57 23.00
CA ALA A 16 -11.76 1.34 23.55
C ALA A 16 -11.03 0.16 22.92
N ASN A 17 -9.94 -0.24 23.58
CA ASN A 17 -9.35 -1.57 23.70
C ASN A 17 -7.82 -1.48 23.69
N ALA A 18 -7.22 -1.45 24.89
CA ALA A 18 -5.81 -1.75 25.07
C ALA A 18 -5.59 -3.27 24.91
N GLY A 19 -5.84 -3.78 23.70
CA GLY A 19 -5.46 -5.11 23.25
C GLY A 19 -4.36 -4.95 22.22
N LEU A 20 -3.32 -5.80 22.27
CA LEU A 20 -2.19 -5.80 21.34
C LEU A 20 -2.64 -5.45 19.90
N PHE A 21 -2.25 -4.27 19.42
CA PHE A 21 -2.51 -3.84 18.05
C PHE A 21 -1.62 -4.69 17.14
N TYR A 22 -2.10 -5.87 16.75
CA TYR A 22 -1.39 -6.67 15.76
C TYR A 22 -1.44 -5.92 14.42
N PHE A 23 -0.29 -5.48 13.93
CA PHE A 23 -0.20 -4.83 12.63
C PHE A 23 0.18 -5.88 11.59
N ILE A 24 -0.78 -6.20 10.71
CA ILE A 24 -0.51 -7.04 9.55
C ILE A 24 0.22 -6.21 8.50
N THR A 25 1.41 -6.64 8.13
CA THR A 25 2.19 -6.06 7.04
C THR A 25 2.64 -7.15 6.08
N PHE A 26 2.98 -6.79 4.86
CA PHE A 26 3.43 -7.70 3.82
C PHE A 26 4.74 -7.20 3.24
N VAL A 27 5.71 -8.10 3.09
CA VAL A 27 6.92 -7.88 2.29
C VAL A 27 6.77 -8.65 0.99
N TYR A 28 7.10 -8.01 -0.14
CA TYR A 28 6.94 -8.61 -1.46
C TYR A 28 8.11 -8.29 -2.38
N ILE A 29 8.34 -9.19 -3.33
CA ILE A 29 9.33 -9.07 -4.40
C ILE A 29 8.63 -9.17 -5.75
N LEU A 30 8.73 -8.11 -6.54
CA LEU A 30 8.30 -8.06 -7.93
C LEU A 30 9.52 -8.14 -8.85
N TYR A 31 9.37 -8.83 -9.97
CA TYR A 31 10.36 -8.88 -11.03
C TYR A 31 9.81 -8.20 -12.29
N SER A 32 10.60 -7.36 -12.92
CA SER A 32 10.30 -6.81 -14.24
C SER A 32 11.16 -7.53 -15.29
N PRO A 33 10.60 -8.38 -16.16
CA PRO A 33 11.34 -8.97 -17.28
C PRO A 33 11.86 -7.90 -18.24
N LYS A 34 11.10 -6.82 -18.41
CA LYS A 34 11.43 -5.71 -19.30
C LYS A 34 12.69 -4.96 -18.87
N LEU A 35 12.84 -4.72 -17.56
CA LEU A 35 14.01 -4.03 -17.00
C LEU A 35 15.08 -5.00 -16.50
N ASN A 36 14.78 -6.29 -16.46
CA ASN A 36 15.53 -7.33 -15.77
C ASN A 36 15.92 -6.91 -14.35
N LYS A 37 14.95 -6.39 -13.59
CA LYS A 37 15.17 -5.84 -12.24
C LYS A 37 14.17 -6.38 -11.24
N TYR A 38 14.63 -6.53 -10.01
CA TYR A 38 13.80 -6.86 -8.86
C TYR A 38 13.45 -5.59 -8.09
N TYR A 39 12.20 -5.52 -7.62
CA TYR A 39 11.69 -4.50 -6.73
C TYR A 39 11.24 -5.17 -5.44
N VAL A 40 11.83 -4.77 -4.32
CA VAL A 40 11.46 -5.24 -2.99
C VAL A 40 10.74 -4.11 -2.28
N GLY A 41 9.62 -4.41 -1.63
CA GLY A 41 8.91 -3.42 -0.85
C GLY A 41 8.03 -4.02 0.22
N GLU A 42 7.54 -3.13 1.07
CA GLU A 42 6.56 -3.44 2.11
C GLU A 42 5.23 -2.73 1.84
N CYS A 43 4.14 -3.30 2.32
CA CYS A 43 2.82 -2.70 2.28
C CYS A 43 1.89 -3.31 3.33
N SER A 44 0.82 -2.60 3.69
CA SER A 44 -0.25 -3.15 4.52
C SER A 44 -1.31 -3.92 3.73
N ASN A 45 -1.37 -3.70 2.40
CA ASN A 45 -2.32 -4.37 1.51
C ASN A 45 -1.64 -4.72 0.18
N LEU A 46 -1.35 -6.01 0.01
CA LEU A 46 -0.62 -6.54 -1.14
C LEU A 46 -1.42 -6.45 -2.44
N GLU A 47 -2.72 -6.76 -2.42
CA GLU A 47 -3.57 -6.77 -3.61
C GLU A 47 -3.67 -5.38 -4.24
N ARG A 48 -3.97 -4.36 -3.41
CA ARG A 48 -3.98 -2.96 -3.84
C ARG A 48 -2.64 -2.57 -4.44
N ARG A 49 -1.53 -2.99 -3.82
CA ARG A 49 -0.19 -2.65 -4.29
C ARG A 49 0.13 -3.30 -5.63
N ILE A 50 -0.21 -4.57 -5.84
CA ILE A 50 -0.03 -5.25 -7.12
C ILE A 50 -0.86 -4.55 -8.21
N TYR A 51 -2.11 -4.21 -7.90
CA TYR A 51 -2.98 -3.48 -8.82
C TYR A 51 -2.36 -2.12 -9.25
N GLU A 52 -1.87 -1.33 -8.29
CA GLU A 52 -1.17 -0.06 -8.56
C GLU A 52 0.06 -0.25 -9.48
N HIS A 53 0.78 -1.36 -9.34
CA HIS A 53 1.92 -1.72 -10.19
C HIS A 53 1.49 -2.14 -11.60
N THR A 54 0.38 -2.86 -11.74
CA THR A 54 -0.17 -3.26 -13.04
C THR A 54 -0.65 -2.08 -13.86
N ILE A 55 -1.33 -1.11 -13.23
CA ILE A 55 -1.82 0.10 -13.92
C ILE A 55 -0.72 1.15 -14.16
N GLY A 56 0.49 0.93 -13.62
CA GLY A 56 1.59 1.89 -13.74
C GLY A 56 1.30 3.22 -13.04
N HIS A 57 0.69 3.19 -11.85
CA HIS A 57 0.20 4.38 -11.12
C HIS A 57 1.26 5.47 -10.85
N SER A 58 2.56 5.17 -11.00
CA SER A 58 3.62 6.17 -10.89
C SER A 58 4.61 6.08 -12.05
N ALA A 59 5.18 7.24 -12.43
CA ALA A 59 6.09 7.38 -13.57
C ALA A 59 7.31 6.43 -13.55
N PHE A 60 7.82 6.07 -12.37
CA PHE A 60 8.93 5.12 -12.23
C PHE A 60 8.48 3.65 -12.26
N ARG A 61 7.23 3.37 -11.86
CA ARG A 61 6.69 2.00 -11.80
C ARG A 61 6.00 1.59 -13.10
N SER A 62 5.58 2.53 -13.95
CA SER A 62 5.06 2.25 -15.29
C SER A 62 6.13 1.77 -16.28
N THR A 63 7.40 2.17 -16.10
CA THR A 63 8.49 1.76 -16.99
C THR A 63 8.82 0.27 -16.91
N GLY A 64 8.53 -0.37 -15.77
CA GLY A 64 8.83 -1.78 -15.50
C GLY A 64 7.68 -2.75 -15.77
N VAL A 65 6.52 -2.28 -16.26
CA VAL A 65 5.39 -3.16 -16.61
C VAL A 65 5.77 -4.06 -17.80
N PRO A 66 5.46 -5.37 -17.78
CA PRO A 66 4.74 -6.10 -16.73
C PRO A 66 5.60 -6.44 -15.50
N TRP A 67 5.00 -6.37 -14.31
CA TRP A 67 5.60 -6.82 -13.06
C TRP A 67 5.07 -8.21 -12.70
N GLU A 68 5.97 -9.14 -12.43
CA GLU A 68 5.67 -10.50 -11.98
C GLU A 68 5.92 -10.62 -10.48
N LEU A 69 4.92 -11.05 -9.71
CA LEU A 69 5.11 -11.37 -8.29
C LEU A 69 5.94 -12.66 -8.17
N LYS A 70 7.11 -12.56 -7.54
CA LYS A 70 7.99 -13.71 -7.30
C LYS A 70 7.92 -14.20 -5.86
N TYR A 71 7.68 -13.30 -4.92
CA TYR A 71 7.60 -13.62 -3.50
C TYR A 71 6.67 -12.66 -2.78
N ALA A 72 5.94 -13.17 -1.80
CA ALA A 72 5.18 -12.37 -0.85
C ALA A 72 5.11 -13.12 0.48
N GLU A 73 5.34 -12.41 1.57
CA GLU A 73 5.26 -12.93 2.93
C GLU A 73 4.43 -12.00 3.79
N GLN A 74 3.58 -12.58 4.63
CA GLN A 74 2.77 -11.87 5.61
C GLN A 74 3.50 -11.86 6.95
N LEU A 75 3.69 -10.66 7.50
CA LEU A 75 4.29 -10.41 8.78
C LEU A 75 3.20 -10.02 9.78
N PHE A 76 3.20 -10.69 10.93
CA PHE A 76 2.38 -10.37 12.08
C PHE A 76 3.29 -9.76 13.15
N LEU A 77 3.04 -8.51 13.53
CA LEU A 77 3.76 -7.78 14.59
C LEU A 77 2.82 -7.47 15.73
#